data_AF-A0A529MIC6-F1
#
_entry.id   AF-A0A529MIC6-F1
#
_cell.length_a   1.000
_cell.length_b   1.000
_cell.length_c   1.000
_cell.angle_alpha   90.00
_cell.angle_beta   90.00
_cell.angle_gamma   90.00
#
_symmetry.space_group_name_H-M   'P 1'
#
loop_
_entity.id
_entity.type
_entity.pdbx_description
1 polymer ?
#
loop_
_entity_poly.entity_id
_entity_poly.type
_entity_poly.pdbx_seq_one_letter_code
_entity_poly.pdbx_strand_id
1 'polypeptide(L)' 'MGSADVILVINLFVAGLLVAAFMTIAIYDKNRVSARWLAFGYMIGMVYFALEFVIPAFD' A
#
# COMPACT_ATOMS: atom_id res chain seq x y z
N MET A 1 15.39 8.25 13.57
CA MET A 1 14.32 7.22 13.45
C MET A 1 13.48 7.27 14.72
N GLY A 2 12.29 7.86 14.63
CA GLY A 2 11.35 7.99 15.75
C GLY A 2 10.30 6.87 15.76
N SER A 3 9.43 6.83 16.77
CA SER A 3 8.31 5.88 16.85
C SER A 3 7.35 5.97 15.65
N ALA A 4 7.19 7.16 15.07
CA ALA A 4 6.39 7.37 13.86
C ALA A 4 6.92 6.60 12.63
N ASP A 5 8.24 6.50 12.50
CA ASP A 5 8.94 5.83 11.39
C ASP A 5 8.64 4.32 11.39
N VAL A 6 8.61 3.73 12.59
CA VAL A 6 8.27 2.32 12.80
C VAL A 6 6.81 2.05 12.43
N ILE A 7 5.89 2.93 12.84
CA ILE A 7 4.46 2.82 12.51
C ILE A 7 4.26 2.93 10.99
N LEU A 8 4.96 3.85 10.33
CA LEU A 8 4.91 4.06 8.88
C LEU A 8 5.35 2.80 8.12
N VAL A 9 6.50 2.21 8.50
CA VAL A 9 7.03 0.98 7.87
C VAL A 9 6.05 -0.18 8.03
N ILE A 10 5.44 -0.34 9.21
CA ILE A 10 4.41 -1.38 9.42
C ILE A 10 3.20 -1.13 8.52
N ASN A 11 2.72 0.12 8.43
CA ASN A 11 1.58 0.46 7.59
C ASN A 11 1.86 0.16 6.12
N LEU A 12 3.05 0.53 5.63
CA LEU A 12 3.50 0.25 4.27
C LEU A 12 3.58 -1.25 4.00
N PHE A 13 4.08 -2.05 4.95
CA PHE A 13 4.17 -3.50 4.82
C PHE A 13 2.78 -4.15 4.74
N VAL A 14 1.86 -3.75 5.63
CA VAL A 14 0.48 -4.24 5.64
C VAL A 14 -0.25 -3.84 4.36
N ALA A 15 -0.07 -2.60 3.89
CA ALA A 15 -0.63 -2.14 2.63
C ALA A 15 -0.12 -2.98 1.45
N GLY A 16 1.18 -3.29 1.40
CA GLY A 16 1.77 -4.15 0.38
C GLY A 16 1.20 -5.57 0.38
N LEU A 17 1.01 -6.18 1.54
CA LEU A 17 0.35 -7.48 1.67
C LEU A 17 -1.10 -7.43 1.16
N LEU A 18 -1.83 -6.35 1.47
CA LEU A 18 -3.19 -6.18 0.98
C LEU A 18 -3.26 -5.95 -0.53
N VAL A 19 -2.36 -5.15 -1.10
CA VAL A 19 -2.23 -5.03 -2.57
C VAL A 19 -2.00 -6.40 -3.18
N ALA A 20 -1.05 -7.18 -2.67
CA ALA A 20 -0.74 -8.50 -3.19
C ALA A 20 -1.95 -9.45 -3.13
N ALA A 21 -2.66 -9.48 -2.00
CA ALA A 21 -3.85 -10.31 -1.82
C ALA A 21 -4.98 -9.92 -2.79
N PHE A 22 -5.31 -8.64 -2.87
CA PHE A 22 -6.38 -8.16 -3.75
C PHE A 22 -6.01 -8.24 -5.24
N MET A 23 -4.74 -8.04 -5.57
CA MET A 23 -4.23 -8.20 -6.93
C MET A 23 -4.29 -9.66 -7.37
N THR A 24 -3.96 -10.61 -6.48
CA THR A 24 -4.13 -12.04 -6.73
C THR A 24 -5.59 -12.35 -7.06
N ILE A 25 -6.54 -11.89 -6.23
CA ILE A 25 -7.97 -12.09 -6.48
C ILE A 25 -8.41 -11.45 -7.80
N ALA A 26 -7.94 -10.23 -8.11
CA ALA A 26 -8.26 -9.52 -9.34
C ALA A 26 -7.74 -10.21 -10.61
N ILE A 27 -6.61 -10.90 -10.53
CA ILE A 27 -6.03 -11.67 -11.65
C ILE A 27 -6.85 -12.94 -11.91
N TYR A 28 -7.19 -13.68 -10.86
CA TYR A 28 -7.88 -14.98 -10.97
C TYR A 28 -9.39 -14.86 -11.16
N ASP A 29 -10.04 -13.86 -10.56
CA ASP A 29 -11.50 -13.65 -10.65
C ASP A 29 -11.80 -12.22 -11.14
N LYS A 30 -11.70 -12.05 -12.48
CA LYS A 30 -11.89 -10.75 -13.16
C LYS A 30 -13.29 -10.17 -13.00
N ASN A 31 -14.28 -10.97 -12.59
CA ASN A 31 -15.65 -10.51 -12.34
C ASN A 31 -15.78 -9.77 -11.00
N ARG A 32 -14.80 -9.87 -10.10
CA ARG A 32 -14.79 -9.12 -8.83
C ARG A 32 -14.22 -7.73 -9.00
N VAL A 33 -15.06 -6.82 -9.51
CA VAL A 33 -14.74 -5.39 -9.66
C VAL A 33 -14.26 -4.79 -8.33
N SER A 34 -14.84 -5.19 -7.19
CA SER A 34 -14.44 -4.72 -5.86
C SER A 34 -12.99 -5.02 -5.49
N ALA A 35 -12.45 -6.18 -5.90
CA ALA A 35 -11.06 -6.56 -5.60
C ALA A 35 -10.06 -5.67 -6.34
N ARG A 36 -10.38 -5.28 -7.59
CA ARG A 36 -9.55 -4.35 -8.38
C ARG A 36 -9.49 -2.97 -7.74
N TRP A 37 -10.64 -2.45 -7.29
CA TRP A 37 -10.70 -1.16 -6.61
C TRP A 37 -9.94 -1.17 -5.28
N LEU A 38 -10.00 -2.26 -4.51
CA LEU A 38 -9.21 -2.39 -3.29
C LEU A 38 -7.71 -2.45 -3.58
N ALA A 39 -7.27 -3.27 -4.54
CA ALA A 39 -5.86 -3.29 -4.94
C ALA A 39 -5.36 -1.90 -5.38
N PHE A 40 -6.18 -1.16 -6.14
CA PHE A 40 -5.82 0.19 -6.61
C PHE A 40 -5.74 1.20 -5.46
N GLY A 41 -6.71 1.17 -4.52
CA GLY A 41 -6.70 2.03 -3.34
C GLY A 41 -5.48 1.80 -2.45
N TYR A 42 -5.13 0.54 -2.19
CA TYR A 42 -3.93 0.21 -1.41
C TYR A 42 -2.64 0.57 -2.14
N MET A 43 -2.59 0.45 -3.47
CA MET A 43 -1.44 0.88 -4.26
C MET A 43 -1.24 2.40 -4.19
N ILE A 44 -2.32 3.20 -4.30
CA ILE A 44 -2.25 4.65 -4.11
C ILE A 44 -1.77 4.99 -2.69
N GLY A 45 -2.30 4.30 -1.67
CA GLY A 45 -1.87 4.47 -0.29
C GLY A 45 -0.37 4.21 -0.10
N MET A 46 0.17 3.14 -0.72
CA MET A 46 1.62 2.87 -0.68
C MET A 46 2.45 3.99 -1.30
N VAL A 47 2.00 4.58 -2.42
CA VAL A 47 2.69 5.72 -3.04
C VAL A 47 2.72 6.92 -2.10
N TYR A 48 1.60 7.23 -1.45
CA TYR A 48 1.55 8.32 -0.47
C TYR A 48 2.50 8.09 0.71
N PHE A 49 2.48 6.90 1.31
CA PHE A 49 3.38 6.56 2.42
C PHE A 49 4.86 6.58 2.01
N ALA A 50 5.17 6.12 0.80
CA ALA A 50 6.54 6.20 0.28
C ALA A 50 6.99 7.65 0.11
N LEU A 51 6.11 8.55 -0.35
CA LEU A 51 6.42 9.98 -0.42
C LEU A 51 6.63 10.59 0.96
N GLU A 52 5.79 10.24 1.95
CA GLU A 52 5.93 10.71 3.33
C GLU A 52 7.25 10.24 3.97
N PHE A 53 7.72 9.04 3.63
CA PHE A 53 9.03 8.53 4.04
C PHE A 53 10.21 9.26 3.37
N VAL A 54 10.02 9.71 2.13
CA VAL A 54 11.07 10.29 1.29
C VAL A 54 11.22 11.80 1.51
N ILE A 55 10.16 12.52 1.90
CA ILE A 55 10.20 13.96 2.21
C ILE A 55 11.30 14.32 3.24
N PRO A 56 11.43 13.64 4.38
CA PRO A 56 12.50 13.90 5.36
C PRO A 56 13.91 13.64 4.84
N ALA A 57 14.08 12.92 3.73
CA ALA A 57 15.39 12.66 3.13
C ALA A 57 15.84 13.76 2.16
N PHE A 58 14.94 14.67 1.78
CA PHE A 58 15.20 15.78 0.86
C PHE A 58 15.22 17.17 1.52
N ASP A 59 15.04 17.23 2.84
CA ASP A 59 15.20 18.43 3.69
C ASP A 59 16.56 18.37 4.41
#